data_AF-A0AAN8Q9S1-F1
#
_entry.id   AF-A0AAN8Q9S1-F1
#
_cell.length_a   1.000
_cell.length_b   1.000
_cell.length_c   1.000
_cell.angle_alpha   90.00
_cell.angle_beta   90.00
_cell.angle_gamma   90.00
#
_symmetry.space_group_name_H-M   'P 1'
#
loop_
_entity.id
_entity.type
_entity.pdbx_description
1 polymer ?
#
loop_
_entity_poly.entity_id
_entity_poly.type
_entity_poly.pdbx_seq_one_letter_code
_entity_poly.pdbx_strand_id
1 'polypeptide(L)'
;MRCVLLLWMHSALAQSSASFAEKCLDFLVDMFNDEIEEVRLQSIHVLRQISTNITLREDQLDTVLAVLEDSSRDIREALHELLCFTNVSTKECIQLALLELLKNLTKYPTDRNSVWKCLKFLGCRHPTQLLSTHPYFHTPEPDMDDPAYCCWCWYSMQLSLVPP
;
A
#
# COMPACT_ATOMS: atom_id res chain seq x y z
N MET A 1 17.96 -18.56 9.69
CA MET A 1 17.28 -19.30 10.79
C MET A 1 17.00 -18.45 12.04
N ARG A 2 17.90 -17.57 12.52
CA ARG A 2 17.61 -16.69 13.67
C ARG A 2 16.54 -15.61 13.39
N CYS A 3 16.49 -15.04 12.18
CA CYS A 3 15.52 -14.00 11.83
C CYS A 3 14.06 -14.50 11.72
N VAL A 4 13.84 -15.70 11.20
CA VAL A 4 12.49 -16.27 11.00
C VAL A 4 11.83 -16.62 12.34
N LEU A 5 12.58 -17.17 13.30
CA LEU A 5 12.09 -17.46 14.65
C LEU A 5 11.80 -16.17 15.45
N LEU A 6 12.58 -15.11 15.23
CA LEU A 6 12.28 -13.78 15.78
C LEU A 6 11.01 -13.19 15.17
N LEU A 7 10.82 -13.24 13.85
CA LEU A 7 9.61 -12.76 13.16
C LEU A 7 8.32 -13.46 13.66
N TRP A 8 8.36 -14.78 13.85
CA TRP A 8 7.22 -15.55 14.37
C TRP A 8 6.90 -15.22 15.82
N MET A 9 7.92 -15.07 16.67
CA MET A 9 7.71 -14.75 18.09
C MET A 9 7.25 -13.30 18.29
N HIS A 10 7.69 -12.38 17.43
CA HIS A 10 7.30 -10.97 17.48
C HIS A 10 5.87 -10.73 16.98
N SER A 11 5.37 -11.45 15.97
CA SER A 11 3.99 -11.25 15.47
C SER A 11 2.92 -11.55 16.54
N ALA A 12 3.05 -12.67 17.27
CA ALA A 12 2.08 -13.03 18.31
C ALA A 12 2.08 -12.03 19.48
N LEU A 13 3.26 -11.53 19.87
CA LEU A 13 3.41 -10.53 20.93
C LEU A 13 2.97 -9.13 20.48
N ALA A 14 3.27 -8.73 19.24
CA ALA A 14 2.87 -7.43 18.68
C ALA A 14 1.36 -7.32 18.49
N GLN A 15 0.68 -8.43 18.15
CA GLN A 15 -0.78 -8.47 18.14
C GLN A 15 -1.40 -8.27 19.54
N SER A 16 -0.69 -8.68 20.60
CA SER A 16 -1.15 -8.54 21.98
C SER A 16 -0.85 -7.17 22.64
N SER A 17 0.10 -6.40 22.09
CA SER A 17 0.53 -5.12 22.64
C SER A 17 0.92 -4.11 21.55
N ALA A 18 0.12 -3.06 21.39
CA ALA A 18 0.39 -1.99 20.42
C ALA A 18 1.72 -1.26 20.68
N SER A 19 2.09 -1.06 21.96
CA SER A 19 3.37 -0.44 22.33
C SER A 19 4.60 -1.29 21.96
N PHE A 20 4.41 -2.60 21.80
CA PHE A 20 5.46 -3.49 21.32
C PHE A 20 5.51 -3.49 19.79
N ALA A 21 4.35 -3.45 19.13
CA ALA A 21 4.26 -3.34 17.67
C ALA A 21 4.99 -2.10 17.14
N GLU A 22 4.84 -0.94 17.78
CA GLU A 22 5.57 0.28 17.41
C GLU A 22 7.09 0.13 17.50
N LYS A 23 7.60 -0.56 18.53
CA LYS A 23 9.05 -0.82 18.67
C LYS A 23 9.58 -1.81 17.64
N CYS A 24 8.73 -2.70 17.15
CA CYS A 24 9.08 -3.68 16.12
C CYS A 24 9.01 -3.08 14.71
N LEU A 25 8.27 -1.98 14.53
CA LEU A 25 7.98 -1.41 13.24
C LEU A 25 9.25 -1.01 12.48
N ASP A 26 10.14 -0.25 13.11
CA ASP A 26 11.39 0.19 12.47
C ASP A 26 12.24 -1.02 12.05
N PHE A 27 12.36 -2.04 12.91
CA PHE A 27 13.07 -3.28 12.55
C PHE A 27 12.41 -4.04 11.40
N LEU A 28 11.08 -4.12 11.36
CA LEU A 28 10.35 -4.80 10.29
C LEU A 28 10.52 -4.09 8.95
N VAL A 29 10.50 -2.76 8.96
CA VAL A 29 10.73 -1.94 7.77
C VAL A 29 12.18 -2.08 7.27
N ASP A 30 13.16 -2.15 8.17
CA ASP A 30 14.56 -2.43 7.78
C ASP A 30 14.70 -3.80 7.09
N MET A 31 13.96 -4.80 7.54
CA MET A 31 13.96 -6.15 6.95
C MET A 31 13.35 -6.22 5.54
N PHE A 32 12.72 -5.15 5.06
CA PHE A 32 12.22 -5.08 3.67
C PHE A 32 13.36 -4.97 2.66
N ASN A 33 14.56 -4.57 3.09
CA ASN A 33 15.74 -4.45 2.24
C ASN A 33 16.77 -5.57 2.50
N ASP A 34 16.36 -6.65 3.18
CA ASP A 34 17.24 -7.80 3.45
C ASP A 34 17.62 -8.52 2.15
N GLU A 35 18.83 -9.07 2.10
CA GLU A 35 19.34 -9.81 0.94
C GLU A 35 18.54 -11.09 0.67
N ILE A 36 17.96 -11.68 1.73
CA ILE A 36 17.20 -12.93 1.65
C ILE A 36 15.74 -12.64 1.30
N GLU A 37 15.30 -13.12 0.14
CA GLU A 37 13.93 -12.95 -0.37
C GLU A 37 12.85 -13.41 0.63
N GLU A 38 13.05 -14.58 1.25
CA GLU A 38 12.12 -15.13 2.25
C GLU A 38 11.99 -14.23 3.49
N VAL A 39 13.08 -13.54 3.87
CA VAL A 39 13.06 -12.60 5.00
C VAL A 39 12.25 -11.36 4.65
N ARG A 40 12.43 -10.82 3.44
CA ARG A 40 11.61 -9.69 2.93
C ARG A 40 10.13 -10.05 2.84
N LEU A 41 9.81 -11.21 2.29
CA LEU A 41 8.41 -11.64 2.17
C LEU A 41 7.75 -11.81 3.55
N GLN A 42 8.45 -12.46 4.47
CA GLN A 42 7.92 -12.71 5.81
C GLN A 42 7.74 -11.43 6.63
N SER A 43 8.64 -10.45 6.49
CA SER A 43 8.49 -9.17 7.17
C SER A 43 7.25 -8.40 6.68
N ILE A 44 6.95 -8.43 5.38
CA ILE A 44 5.72 -7.82 4.82
C ILE A 44 4.47 -8.48 5.40
N HIS A 45 4.45 -9.82 5.47
CA HIS A 45 3.32 -10.55 6.05
C HIS A 45 3.12 -10.24 7.53
N VAL A 46 4.19 -10.16 8.31
CA VAL A 46 4.12 -9.77 9.73
C VAL A 46 3.64 -8.32 9.88
N LEU A 47 4.17 -7.40 9.07
CA LEU A 47 3.74 -6.00 9.10
C LEU A 47 2.24 -5.87 8.78
N ARG A 48 1.73 -6.66 7.83
CA ARG A 48 0.30 -6.69 7.50
C ARG A 48 -0.58 -7.16 8.66
N GLN A 49 -0.12 -8.11 9.47
CA GLN A 49 -0.89 -8.60 10.62
C GLN A 49 -1.05 -7.53 11.71
N ILE A 50 -0.05 -6.65 11.85
CA ILE A 50 -0.05 -5.59 12.86
C ILE A 50 -0.52 -4.24 12.32
N SER A 51 -0.63 -4.07 10.99
CA SER A 51 -0.91 -2.80 10.30
C SER A 51 -2.22 -2.13 10.71
N THR A 52 -3.16 -2.89 11.28
CA THR A 52 -4.43 -2.34 11.78
C THR A 52 -4.27 -1.50 13.05
N ASN A 53 -3.19 -1.73 13.80
CA ASN A 53 -2.95 -1.12 15.11
C ASN A 53 -1.82 -0.08 15.09
N ILE A 54 -1.21 0.15 13.93
CA ILE A 54 -0.07 1.06 13.76
C ILE A 54 -0.35 2.03 12.61
N THR A 55 0.25 3.21 12.67
CA THR A 55 0.23 4.21 11.60
C THR A 55 1.64 4.37 11.05
N LEU A 56 1.82 4.22 9.74
CA LEU A 56 3.12 4.43 9.10
C LEU A 56 3.45 5.92 9.06
N ARG A 57 4.72 6.24 9.38
CA ARG A 57 5.28 7.57 9.15
C ARG A 57 5.71 7.72 7.68
N GLU A 58 5.96 8.95 7.26
CA GLU A 58 6.33 9.25 5.87
C GLU A 58 7.64 8.55 5.47
N ASP A 59 8.66 8.56 6.34
CA ASP A 59 9.96 7.89 6.12
C ASP A 59 9.83 6.37 5.96
N GLN A 60 8.94 5.77 6.76
CA GLN A 60 8.67 4.34 6.70
C GLN A 60 7.88 3.99 5.45
N LEU A 61 6.93 4.84 5.05
CA LEU A 61 6.14 4.66 3.85
C LEU A 61 7.01 4.67 2.59
N ASP A 62 7.98 5.59 2.49
CA ASP A 62 8.92 5.63 1.37
C ASP A 62 9.68 4.30 1.23
N THR A 63 10.14 3.75 2.37
CA THR A 63 10.82 2.45 2.40
C THR A 63 9.88 1.30 2.00
N VAL A 64 8.64 1.33 2.47
CA VAL A 64 7.59 0.35 2.12
C VAL A 64 7.27 0.42 0.61
N LEU A 65 7.14 1.61 0.04
CA LEU A 65 6.83 1.81 -1.39
C LEU A 65 8.00 1.40 -2.29
N ALA A 66 9.25 1.55 -1.85
CA ALA A 66 10.42 1.11 -2.62
C ALA A 66 10.39 -0.39 -2.95
N VAL A 67 9.72 -1.21 -2.12
CA VAL A 67 9.55 -2.66 -2.35
C VAL A 67 8.68 -2.96 -3.58
N LEU A 68 7.88 -2.00 -4.09
CA LEU A 68 7.17 -2.14 -5.36
C LEU A 68 8.12 -2.34 -6.55
N GLU A 69 9.41 -2.03 -6.40
CA GLU A 69 10.42 -2.25 -7.43
C GLU A 69 11.07 -3.65 -7.40
N ASP A 70 10.80 -4.45 -6.36
CA ASP A 70 11.40 -5.79 -6.16
C ASP A 70 11.15 -6.70 -7.38
N SER A 71 12.13 -7.54 -7.72
CA SER A 71 12.04 -8.48 -8.83
C SER A 71 11.02 -9.59 -8.59
N SER A 72 10.82 -10.01 -7.33
CA SER A 72 9.92 -11.10 -6.96
C SER A 72 8.47 -10.64 -6.99
N ARG A 73 7.65 -11.33 -7.78
CA ARG A 73 6.21 -11.04 -7.88
C ARG A 73 5.50 -11.27 -6.55
N ASP A 74 5.86 -12.32 -5.82
CA ASP A 74 5.20 -12.69 -4.56
C ASP A 74 5.40 -11.59 -3.50
N ILE A 75 6.59 -10.97 -3.47
CA ILE A 75 6.88 -9.82 -2.61
C ILE A 75 6.01 -8.62 -2.98
N ARG A 76 5.96 -8.26 -4.27
CA ARG A 76 5.13 -7.12 -4.73
C ARG A 76 3.65 -7.35 -4.46
N GLU A 77 3.16 -8.57 -4.65
CA GLU A 77 1.77 -8.93 -4.39
C GLU A 77 1.44 -8.86 -2.89
N ALA A 78 2.32 -9.37 -2.01
CA ALA A 78 2.19 -9.22 -0.57
C ALA A 78 2.17 -7.75 -0.13
N LEU A 79 2.96 -6.90 -0.78
CA LEU A 79 2.99 -5.45 -0.52
C LEU A 79 1.70 -4.76 -0.95
N HIS A 80 1.16 -5.08 -2.13
CA HIS A 80 -0.15 -4.57 -2.56
C HIS A 80 -1.25 -4.91 -1.56
N GLU A 81 -1.22 -6.13 -1.00
CA GLU A 81 -2.15 -6.52 0.06
C GLU A 81 -1.92 -5.71 1.34
N LEU A 82 -0.68 -5.50 1.78
CA LEU A 82 -0.36 -4.67 2.93
C LEU A 82 -0.93 -3.25 2.77
N LEU A 83 -0.70 -2.61 1.63
CA LEU A 83 -1.15 -1.25 1.34
C LEU A 83 -2.69 -1.10 1.37
N CYS A 84 -3.44 -2.18 1.12
CA CYS A 84 -4.89 -2.18 1.29
C CYS A 84 -5.33 -2.01 2.76
N PHE A 85 -4.48 -2.39 3.72
CA PHE A 85 -4.78 -2.36 5.15
C PHE A 85 -4.05 -1.25 5.90
N THR A 86 -3.06 -0.58 5.31
CA THR A 86 -2.33 0.52 5.94
C THR A 86 -3.20 1.75 6.10
N ASN A 87 -3.04 2.44 7.24
CA ASN A 87 -3.56 3.79 7.44
C ASN A 87 -2.42 4.78 7.23
N VAL A 88 -2.62 5.74 6.32
CA VAL A 88 -1.68 6.84 6.08
C VAL A 88 -2.23 8.15 6.64
N SER A 89 -1.33 8.95 7.21
CA SER A 89 -1.68 10.11 8.03
C SER A 89 -1.91 11.38 7.22
N THR A 90 -1.27 11.51 6.05
CA THR A 90 -1.22 12.75 5.25
C THR A 90 -1.70 12.53 3.81
N LYS A 91 -2.09 13.61 3.14
CA LYS A 91 -2.51 13.59 1.73
C LYS A 91 -1.33 13.30 0.82
N GLU A 92 -0.17 13.81 1.19
CA GLU A 92 1.12 13.68 0.52
C GLU A 92 1.53 12.20 0.46
N CYS A 93 1.35 11.45 1.55
CA CYS A 93 1.54 9.99 1.58
C CYS A 93 0.68 9.25 0.54
N ILE A 94 -0.58 9.67 0.37
CA ILE A 94 -1.49 9.05 -0.61
C ILE A 94 -1.05 9.38 -2.03
N GLN A 95 -0.58 10.61 -2.28
CA GLN A 95 -0.04 11.01 -3.57
C GLN A 95 1.22 10.24 -3.94
N LEU A 96 2.13 10.05 -2.97
CA LEU A 96 3.34 9.24 -3.15
C LEU A 96 2.98 7.78 -3.45
N ALA A 97 2.07 7.19 -2.68
CA ALA A 97 1.60 5.83 -2.93
C ALA A 97 0.95 5.66 -4.30
N LEU A 98 0.13 6.63 -4.73
CA LEU A 98 -0.47 6.65 -6.07
C LEU A 98 0.61 6.68 -7.16
N LEU A 99 1.59 7.58 -7.03
CA LEU A 99 2.64 7.77 -8.03
C LEU A 99 3.51 6.51 -8.17
N GLU A 100 3.92 5.92 -7.05
CA GLU A 100 4.73 4.69 -7.05
C GLU A 100 3.94 3.47 -7.55
N LEU A 101 2.65 3.35 -7.23
CA LEU A 101 1.78 2.31 -7.80
C LEU A 101 1.61 2.45 -9.32
N LEU A 102 1.47 3.67 -9.84
CA LEU A 102 1.41 3.92 -11.27
C LEU A 102 2.75 3.61 -11.95
N LYS A 103 3.87 3.99 -11.33
CA LYS A 103 5.21 3.63 -11.79
C LYS A 103 5.41 2.12 -11.82
N ASN A 104 4.93 1.39 -10.80
CA ASN A 104 4.95 -0.07 -10.77
C ASN A 104 4.23 -0.67 -12.00
N LEU A 105 3.07 -0.14 -12.39
CA LEU A 105 2.36 -0.61 -13.60
C LEU A 105 3.16 -0.42 -14.90
N THR A 106 3.95 0.65 -14.99
CA THR A 106 4.82 0.86 -16.17
C THR A 106 5.94 -0.18 -16.25
N LYS A 107 6.44 -0.66 -15.12
CA LYS A 107 7.53 -1.65 -15.04
C LYS A 107 7.01 -3.10 -15.07
N TYR A 108 5.89 -3.36 -14.41
CA TYR A 108 5.27 -4.68 -14.25
C TYR A 108 3.77 -4.63 -14.62
N PRO A 109 3.43 -4.67 -15.92
CA PRO A 109 2.03 -4.63 -16.38
C PRO A 109 1.17 -5.81 -15.88
N THR A 110 1.81 -6.90 -15.44
CA THR A 110 1.15 -8.09 -14.87
C THR A 110 0.46 -7.81 -13.55
N ASP A 111 0.88 -6.77 -12.84
CA ASP A 111 0.43 -6.45 -11.48
C ASP A 111 -0.83 -5.55 -11.50
N ARG A 112 -1.36 -5.30 -12.71
CA ARG A 112 -2.56 -4.48 -12.98
C ARG A 112 -3.67 -4.73 -11.95
N ASN A 113 -4.13 -5.97 -11.83
CA ASN A 113 -5.29 -6.29 -11.00
C ASN A 113 -5.06 -6.00 -9.51
N SER A 114 -3.87 -6.31 -8.98
CA SER A 114 -3.54 -6.05 -7.57
C SER A 114 -3.39 -4.57 -7.28
N VAL A 115 -2.79 -3.80 -8.20
CA VAL A 115 -2.66 -2.34 -8.07
C VAL A 115 -4.02 -1.66 -8.09
N TRP A 116 -4.91 -2.00 -9.02
CA TRP A 116 -6.27 -1.41 -9.04
C TRP A 116 -7.05 -1.71 -7.77
N LYS A 117 -6.93 -2.93 -7.25
CA LYS A 117 -7.54 -3.31 -5.97
C LYS A 117 -6.98 -2.43 -4.84
N CYS A 118 -5.67 -2.23 -4.79
CA CYS A 118 -5.02 -1.38 -3.79
C CYS A 118 -5.49 0.07 -3.86
N LEU A 119 -5.52 0.66 -5.07
CA LEU A 119 -5.98 2.03 -5.28
C LEU A 119 -7.44 2.22 -4.85
N LYS A 120 -8.30 1.23 -5.13
CA LYS A 120 -9.69 1.24 -4.65
C LYS A 120 -9.77 1.28 -3.13
N PHE A 121 -9.01 0.42 -2.42
CA PHE A 121 -9.05 0.40 -0.96
C PHE A 121 -8.46 1.67 -0.33
N LEU A 122 -7.34 2.17 -0.86
CA LEU A 122 -6.77 3.44 -0.44
C LEU A 122 -7.78 4.59 -0.62
N GLY A 123 -8.48 4.64 -1.75
CA GLY A 123 -9.45 5.69 -2.02
C GLY A 123 -10.74 5.60 -1.20
N CYS A 124 -11.22 4.39 -0.89
CA CYS A 124 -12.34 4.21 0.02
C CYS A 124 -12.00 4.64 1.45
N ARG A 125 -10.74 4.48 1.87
CA ARG A 125 -10.29 4.79 3.23
C ARG A 125 -9.92 6.27 3.41
N HIS A 126 -9.54 6.94 2.34
CA HIS A 126 -9.10 8.34 2.34
C HIS A 126 -9.84 9.21 1.29
N PRO A 127 -11.18 9.33 1.39
CA PRO A 127 -11.99 9.98 0.36
C PRO A 127 -11.71 11.49 0.22
N THR A 128 -11.41 12.19 1.33
CA THR A 128 -11.25 13.66 1.34
C THR A 128 -9.90 14.11 0.77
N GLN A 129 -8.86 13.27 0.91
CA GLN A 129 -7.51 13.55 0.44
C GLN A 129 -7.40 13.41 -1.10
N LEU A 130 -8.12 12.47 -1.70
CA LEU A 130 -8.16 12.30 -3.17
C LEU A 130 -8.90 13.44 -3.88
N LEU A 131 -10.04 13.88 -3.34
CA LEU A 131 -10.81 15.00 -3.89
C LEU A 131 -10.00 16.31 -3.98
N SER A 132 -9.03 16.48 -3.07
CA SER A 132 -8.21 17.70 -2.99
C SER A 132 -6.96 17.64 -3.88
N THR A 133 -6.71 16.54 -4.58
CA THR A 133 -5.43 16.26 -5.26
C THR A 133 -5.40 16.71 -6.73
N HIS A 134 -6.49 17.21 -7.32
CA HIS A 134 -6.54 17.35 -8.78
C HIS A 134 -6.48 18.78 -9.35
N PRO A 135 -5.40 19.11 -10.08
CA PRO A 135 -5.39 20.10 -11.16
C PRO A 135 -5.98 19.62 -12.50
N TYR A 136 -6.20 18.31 -12.76
CA TYR A 136 -6.84 17.89 -14.04
C TYR A 136 -8.34 18.23 -14.16
N PHE A 137 -9.01 18.75 -13.13
CA PHE A 137 -10.42 19.16 -13.29
C PHE A 137 -10.60 20.33 -14.30
N HIS A 138 -9.53 20.87 -14.85
CA HIS A 138 -9.54 21.94 -15.86
C HIS A 138 -9.12 21.54 -17.29
N THR A 139 -8.76 20.30 -17.56
CA THR A 139 -8.41 19.87 -18.93
C THR A 139 -9.54 19.06 -19.58
N PRO A 140 -9.75 19.18 -20.91
CA PRO A 140 -10.77 18.41 -21.61
C PRO A 140 -10.57 16.91 -21.36
N GLU A 141 -11.67 16.16 -21.27
CA GLU A 141 -11.72 14.75 -20.88
C GLU A 141 -10.58 13.92 -21.52
N PRO A 142 -9.79 13.18 -20.72
CA PRO A 142 -8.77 12.28 -21.25
C PRO A 142 -9.39 11.06 -21.92
N ASP A 143 -8.59 10.40 -22.75
CA ASP A 143 -8.96 9.30 -23.63
C ASP A 143 -9.62 8.13 -22.87
N MET A 144 -10.62 7.49 -23.47
CA MET A 144 -11.53 6.53 -22.80
C MET A 144 -10.80 5.24 -22.33
N ASP A 145 -9.63 4.96 -22.91
CA ASP A 145 -8.75 3.84 -22.55
C ASP A 145 -7.72 4.20 -21.46
N ASP A 146 -7.70 5.44 -20.96
CA ASP A 146 -6.87 5.84 -19.82
C ASP A 146 -7.33 5.06 -18.58
N PRO A 147 -6.43 4.26 -17.97
CA PRO A 147 -6.77 3.51 -16.77
C PRO A 147 -7.22 4.41 -15.59
N ALA A 148 -6.80 5.68 -15.56
CA ALA A 148 -7.29 6.68 -14.59
C ALA A 148 -8.74 7.11 -14.86
N TYR A 149 -9.15 7.21 -16.14
CA TYR A 149 -10.54 7.51 -16.54
C TYR A 149 -11.46 6.32 -16.24
N CYS A 150 -11.01 5.10 -16.51
CA CYS A 150 -11.70 3.87 -16.09
C CYS A 150 -11.92 3.82 -14.57
N CYS A 151 -10.93 4.26 -13.78
CA CYS A 151 -11.02 4.35 -12.32
C CYS A 151 -12.10 5.35 -11.87
N TRP A 152 -12.20 6.48 -12.56
CA TRP A 152 -13.19 7.51 -12.28
C TRP A 152 -14.61 7.12 -12.71
N CYS A 153 -14.79 6.51 -13.89
CA CYS A 153 -16.09 5.99 -14.34
C CYS A 153 -16.63 4.91 -13.39
N TRP A 154 -15.77 4.06 -12.85
CA TRP A 154 -16.17 3.04 -11.86
C TRP A 154 -16.58 3.65 -10.52
N TYR A 155 -15.91 4.73 -10.08
CA TYR A 155 -16.27 5.48 -8.87
C TYR A 155 -17.61 6.23 -9.01
N SER A 156 -17.84 6.86 -10.17
CA SER A 156 -19.11 7.52 -10.53
C SER A 156 -20.29 6.54 -10.55
N MET A 157 -20.08 5.32 -11.07
CA MET A 157 -21.11 4.29 -11.15
C MET A 157 -21.50 3.73 -9.76
N GLN A 158 -20.61 3.75 -8.76
CA GLN A 158 -20.93 3.32 -7.39
C GLN A 158 -21.68 4.38 -6.56
N LEU A 159 -21.44 5.68 -6.79
CA LEU A 159 -22.21 6.76 -6.16
C LEU A 159 -23.68 6.79 -6.59
N SER A 160 -24.01 6.21 -7.75
CA SER A 160 -25.38 6.09 -8.26
C SER A 160 -26.19 4.95 -7.62
N LEU A 161 -25.53 4.04 -6.90
CA LEU A 161 -26.13 2.82 -6.31
C LEU A 161 -26.28 2.89 -4.78
N VAL A 162 -25.86 3.99 -4.15
CA VAL A 162 -26.13 4.25 -2.74
C VAL A 162 -27.37 5.15 -2.68
N PRO A 163 -28.55 4.64 -2.27
CA PRO A 163 -29.71 5.50 -2.10
C PRO A 163 -29.46 6.54 -0.99
N PRO A 164 -30.16 7.69 -1.03
CA PRO A 164 -29.93 8.82 -0.12
C PRO A 164 -30.14 8.47 1.35
#